data_AF-A0A562M989-F1
#
_entry.id   AF-A0A562M989-F1
#
_cell.length_a   1.000
_cell.length_b   1.000
_cell.length_c   1.000
_cell.angle_alpha   90.00
_cell.angle_beta   90.00
_cell.angle_gamma   90.00
#
_symmetry.space_group_name_H-M   'P 1'
#
loop_
_entity.id
_entity.type
_entity.pdbx_description
1 polymer ?
#
loop_
_entity_poly.entity_id
_entity_poly.type
_entity_poly.pdbx_seq_one_letter_code
_entity_poly.pdbx_strand_id
1 'polypeptide(L)'
;MLGKNPEKKPELFRPMLVDFIDHEHELVLLSEKIDWNYFEKEFSSLYSKVGNPSHPIRFMVGCLLLKHLYNLGDETLEKAW
;
A
#
# COMPACT_ATOMS: atom_id res chain seq x y z
N MET A 1 -13.31 -10.30 -4.72
CA MET A 1 -13.55 -8.92 -5.26
C MET A 1 -12.29 -8.09 -5.03
N LEU A 2 -12.03 -7.02 -5.80
CA LEU A 2 -10.87 -6.16 -5.51
C LEU A 2 -11.12 -5.34 -4.23
N GLY A 3 -10.17 -5.37 -3.30
CA GLY A 3 -10.17 -4.48 -2.14
C GLY A 3 -9.99 -3.04 -2.55
N LYS A 4 -11.00 -2.20 -2.31
CA LYS A 4 -10.86 -0.76 -2.47
C LYS A 4 -10.27 -0.18 -1.19
N ASN A 5 -9.31 0.73 -1.33
CA ASN A 5 -9.00 1.63 -0.22
C ASN A 5 -10.17 2.62 -0.11
N PRO A 6 -10.95 2.63 0.99
CA PRO A 6 -12.00 3.63 1.14
C PRO A 6 -11.37 5.02 1.09
N GLU A 7 -11.98 5.96 0.38
CA GLU A 7 -11.57 7.36 0.49
C GLU A 7 -11.73 7.79 1.94
N LYS A 8 -10.59 7.93 2.63
CA LYS A 8 -10.57 8.35 4.03
C LYS A 8 -10.88 9.83 4.07
N LYS A 9 -12.09 10.15 4.50
CA LYS A 9 -12.45 11.53 4.85
C LYS A 9 -11.74 11.89 6.16
N PRO A 10 -11.23 13.11 6.30
CA PRO A 10 -10.67 13.56 7.56
C PRO A 10 -11.75 13.47 8.66
N GLU A 11 -11.47 12.68 9.68
CA GLU A 11 -12.31 12.58 10.88
C GLU A 11 -11.88 13.69 11.84
N LEU A 12 -12.82 14.43 12.42
CA LEU A 12 -12.55 15.59 13.30
C LEU A 12 -11.58 15.29 14.45
N PHE A 13 -11.54 14.03 14.91
CA PHE A 13 -10.74 13.59 16.06
C PHE A 13 -9.66 12.57 15.72
N ARG A 14 -9.45 12.24 14.44
CA ARG A 14 -8.36 11.34 14.03
C ARG A 14 -7.52 11.98 12.95
N PRO A 15 -6.29 12.44 13.28
CA PRO A 15 -5.38 12.94 12.27
C PRO A 15 -5.07 11.81 11.27
N MET A 16 -4.98 12.15 9.99
CA MET A 16 -4.56 11.20 8.98
C MET A 16 -3.06 11.00 9.08
N LEU A 17 -2.58 9.80 8.71
CA LEU A 17 -1.15 9.51 8.70
C LEU A 17 -0.35 10.56 7.92
N VAL A 18 -0.91 11.04 6.81
CA VAL A 18 -0.30 12.09 5.97
C VAL A 18 -0.10 13.42 6.69
N ASP A 19 -0.80 13.68 7.79
CA ASP A 19 -0.73 14.96 8.51
C ASP A 19 0.49 15.03 9.46
N PHE A 20 1.16 13.92 9.75
CA PHE A 20 2.23 13.85 10.75
C PHE A 20 3.42 12.96 10.38
N ILE A 21 3.45 12.40 9.16
CA ILE A 21 4.66 11.74 8.64
C ILE A 21 5.68 12.75 8.16
N ASP A 22 6.95 12.33 8.14
CA ASP A 22 8.00 13.07 7.46
C ASP A 22 7.85 12.94 5.94
N HIS A 23 7.49 14.04 5.28
CA HIS A 23 7.33 14.09 3.83
C HIS A 23 8.66 14.00 3.07
N GLU A 24 9.79 14.29 3.72
CA GLU A 24 11.12 14.17 3.13
C GLU A 24 11.69 12.75 3.27
N HIS A 25 11.00 11.85 3.97
CA HIS A 25 11.41 10.47 4.14
C HIS A 25 11.49 9.73 2.80
N GLU A 26 12.56 8.96 2.61
CA GLU A 26 12.88 8.28 1.34
C GLU A 26 11.73 7.43 0.77
N LEU A 27 11.01 6.70 1.62
CA LEU A 27 9.86 5.88 1.22
C LEU A 27 8.63 6.70 0.81
N VAL A 28 8.44 7.89 1.39
CA VAL A 28 7.35 8.80 0.99
C VAL A 28 7.63 9.32 -0.41
N LEU A 29 8.84 9.86 -0.62
CA LEU A 29 9.30 10.34 -1.92
C LEU A 29 9.29 9.23 -2.99
N LEU A 30 9.69 8.01 -2.64
CA LEU A 30 9.60 6.87 -3.53
C LEU A 30 8.14 6.56 -3.90
N SER A 31 7.23 6.59 -2.93
CA SER A 31 5.82 6.32 -3.17
C SER A 31 5.15 7.33 -4.09
N GLU A 32 5.61 8.58 -4.11
CA GLU A 32 5.12 9.64 -5.00
C GLU A 32 5.62 9.47 -6.43
N LYS A 33 6.79 8.85 -6.62
CA LYS A 33 7.39 8.60 -7.94
C LYS A 33 6.85 7.36 -8.64
N ILE A 34 6.24 6.44 -7.89
CA ILE A 34 5.70 5.20 -8.44
C ILE A 34 4.35 5.48 -9.13
N ASP A 35 4.21 5.06 -10.39
CA ASP A 35 2.91 4.99 -11.05
C ASP A 35 2.11 3.80 -10.51
N TRP A 36 1.29 4.06 -9.49
CA TRP A 36 0.43 3.02 -8.90
C TRP A 36 -0.68 2.55 -9.86
N ASN A 37 -1.10 3.37 -10.82
CA ASN A 37 -2.16 2.99 -11.76
C ASN A 37 -1.69 1.90 -12.72
N TYR A 38 -0.40 1.88 -13.06
CA TYR A 38 0.20 0.78 -13.80
C TYR A 38 -0.05 -0.56 -13.11
N PHE A 39 0.27 -0.67 -11.82
CA PHE A 39 0.07 -1.91 -11.06
C PHE A 39 -1.40 -2.27 -10.89
N GLU A 40 -2.26 -1.28 -10.62
CA GLU A 40 -3.71 -1.51 -10.55
C GLU A 40 -4.21 -2.10 -11.87
N LYS A 41 -3.81 -1.55 -13.03
CA LYS A 41 -4.24 -2.05 -14.34
C LYS A 41 -3.73 -3.47 -14.62
N GLU A 42 -2.43 -3.70 -14.43
CA GLU A 42 -1.81 -4.98 -14.77
C GLU A 42 -2.28 -6.10 -13.84
N PHE A 43 -2.40 -5.83 -12.54
CA PHE A 43 -2.70 -6.88 -11.55
C PHE A 43 -4.18 -7.05 -11.23
N SER A 44 -5.06 -6.09 -11.55
CA SER A 44 -6.50 -6.22 -11.29
C SER A 44 -7.10 -7.50 -11.86
N SER A 45 -6.63 -7.95 -13.03
CA SER A 45 -7.12 -9.16 -13.69
C SER A 45 -6.78 -10.46 -12.93
N LEU A 46 -5.77 -10.43 -12.06
CA LEU A 46 -5.29 -11.57 -11.28
C LEU A 46 -6.15 -11.82 -10.03
N TYR A 47 -7.02 -10.87 -9.67
CA TYR A 47 -7.89 -10.98 -8.49
C TYR A 47 -9.28 -11.51 -8.86
N SER A 48 -9.81 -12.36 -7.98
CA SER A 48 -11.16 -12.91 -8.15
C SER A 48 -12.23 -11.80 -8.08
N LYS A 49 -13.23 -11.89 -8.96
CA LYS A 49 -14.43 -11.03 -8.94
C LYS A 49 -15.45 -11.45 -7.88
N VAL A 50 -15.31 -12.64 -7.30
CA VAL A 50 -16.24 -13.22 -6.31
C VAL A 50 -15.51 -13.57 -5.01
N GLY A 51 -16.28 -13.77 -3.93
CA GLY A 51 -15.72 -14.01 -2.60
C GLY A 51 -15.21 -12.74 -1.92
N ASN A 52 -14.41 -12.92 -0.86
CA ASN A 52 -13.94 -11.82 -0.02
C ASN A 52 -13.14 -10.78 -0.83
N PRO A 53 -13.25 -9.49 -0.48
CA PRO A 53 -12.37 -8.46 -1.00
C PRO A 53 -10.91 -8.81 -0.71
N SER A 54 -10.03 -8.65 -1.70
CA SER A 54 -8.60 -8.71 -1.50
C SER A 54 -8.10 -7.53 -0.67
N HIS A 55 -6.82 -7.51 -0.32
CA HIS A 55 -6.15 -6.26 0.03
C HIS A 55 -5.98 -5.38 -1.22
N PRO A 56 -5.83 -4.05 -1.07
CA PRO A 56 -5.51 -3.16 -2.19
C PRO A 56 -4.20 -3.56 -2.88
N ILE A 57 -4.13 -3.42 -4.21
CA ILE A 57 -2.94 -3.81 -4.98
C ILE A 57 -1.71 -3.01 -4.54
N ARG A 58 -1.87 -1.70 -4.32
CA ARG A 58 -0.80 -0.86 -3.75
C ARG A 58 -0.18 -1.42 -2.47
N PHE A 59 -1.01 -1.97 -1.56
CA PHE A 59 -0.51 -2.56 -0.32
C PHE A 59 0.35 -3.80 -0.60
N MET A 60 -0.16 -4.72 -1.41
CA MET A 60 0.56 -5.95 -1.77
C MET A 60 1.89 -5.66 -2.48
N VAL A 61 1.88 -4.74 -3.45
CA VAL A 61 3.09 -4.32 -4.18
C VAL A 61 4.07 -3.63 -3.24
N GLY A 62 3.59 -2.73 -2.37
CA GLY A 62 4.40 -2.06 -1.36
C GLY A 62 5.14 -3.04 -0.46
N CYS A 63 4.44 -4.06 0.08
CA CYS A 63 5.06 -5.11 0.89
C CYS A 63 6.17 -5.85 0.13
N LEU A 64 5.94 -6.21 -1.14
CA LEU A 64 6.94 -6.90 -1.96
C LEU A 64 8.17 -6.02 -2.24
N LEU A 65 7.97 -4.73 -2.51
CA LEU A 65 9.06 -3.77 -2.68
C LEU A 65 9.90 -3.64 -1.42
N LEU A 66 9.25 -3.49 -0.26
CA LEU A 66 9.94 -3.38 1.04
C LEU A 66 10.71 -4.66 1.39
N LYS A 67 10.12 -5.84 1.13
CA LYS A 67 10.81 -7.12 1.30
C LYS A 67 12.08 -7.19 0.47
N HIS A 68 12.03 -6.73 -0.77
CA HIS A 68 13.21 -6.73 -1.64
C HIS A 68 14.25 -5.68 -1.21
N LEU A 69 13.82 -4.44 -0.94
CA LEU A 69 14.71 -3.32 -0.61
C LEU A 69 15.50 -3.55 0.68
N TYR A 70 14.84 -4.13 1.70
CA TYR A 70 15.43 -4.34 3.02
C TYR A 70 15.79 -5.81 3.29
N ASN A 71 15.72 -6.68 2.28
CA ASN A 71 16.00 -8.11 2.40
C ASN A 71 15.19 -8.80 3.52
N LEU A 72 13.88 -8.53 3.55
CA LEU A 72 12.94 -9.06 4.55
C LEU A 72 12.16 -10.26 4.00
N GLY A 73 11.88 -11.23 4.88
CA GLY A 73 10.90 -12.29 4.66
C GLY A 73 9.50 -11.85 5.10
N ASP A 74 8.49 -12.71 4.90
CA ASP A 74 7.11 -12.38 5.26
C ASP A 74 6.93 -12.12 6.77
N GLU A 75 7.50 -12.99 7.60
CA GLU A 75 7.43 -12.86 9.07
C GLU A 75 8.31 -11.73 9.62
N THR A 76 9.36 -11.34 8.89
CA THR A 76 10.23 -10.24 9.35
C THR A 76 9.75 -8.89 8.87
N LEU A 77 8.96 -8.83 7.78
CA LEU A 77 8.29 -7.61 7.37
C LEU A 77 7.30 -7.13 8.43
N GLU A 78 6.49 -8.04 8.99
CA GLU A 78 5.56 -7.71 10.07
C GLU A 78 6.27 -7.10 11.28
N LYS A 79 7.46 -7.60 11.63
CA LYS A 79 8.21 -7.12 12.80
C LYS A 79 8.89 -5.77 12.59
N ALA A 80 9.07 -5.35 11.33
CA ALA A 80 9.78 -4.12 10.99
C ALA A 80 8.87 -2.89 10.97
N TRP A 81 7.55 -3.06 11.15
CA TRP A 81 6.51 -2.02 11.00
C TRP A 81 5.44 -2.13 12.08
#